data_AF-A0A6I5CQ40-F1
#
_entry.id   AF-A0A6I5CQ40-F1
#
_cell.length_a   1.000
_cell.length_b   1.000
_cell.length_c   1.000
_cell.angle_alpha   90.00
_cell.angle_beta   90.00
_cell.angle_gamma   90.00
#
_symmetry.space_group_name_H-M   'P 1'
#
loop_
_entity.id
_entity.type
_entity.pdbx_description
1 polymer ?
#
loop_
_entity_poly.entity_id
_entity_poly.type
_entity_poly.pdbx_seq_one_letter_code
_entity_poly.pdbx_strand_id
1 'polypeptide(L)'
;MSPTPFHAPRQRRRHRLAAASLVLAAALTATAASATAASAATGKNVLNISMQQQENTNWCWSASGNTIASWFGYKYTQTQFCNAAFNRAQGSSCPNNQATLEDDQTAFRWMGLSSGTVTSSAISYSSVQRQIDARQPMMARIQWSSGGGHAEVLYGYDASKSWVYWGDPWPDDTRYNWAT
;
A
#
# COMPACT_ATOMS: atom_id res chain seq x y z
N MET A 1 84.33 32.98 26.28
CA MET A 1 84.07 33.08 27.73
C MET A 1 82.78 32.29 27.98
N SER A 2 82.84 30.97 28.22
CA SER A 2 83.09 30.28 29.52
C SER A 2 81.75 29.83 30.15
N PRO A 3 81.63 28.68 30.85
CA PRO A 3 82.51 27.49 30.94
C PRO A 3 81.80 26.14 30.66
N THR A 4 82.55 25.05 30.51
CA THR A 4 82.08 23.64 30.64
C THR A 4 82.15 23.16 32.09
N PRO A 5 81.28 22.22 32.55
CA PRO A 5 81.84 20.96 33.07
C PRO A 5 81.00 19.64 33.00
N PHE A 6 81.75 18.52 33.01
CA PHE A 6 81.53 17.19 33.65
C PHE A 6 80.31 16.25 33.36
N HIS A 7 80.65 15.13 32.69
CA HIS A 7 80.49 13.70 33.09
C HIS A 7 79.19 13.13 33.70
N ALA A 8 78.72 12.00 33.13
CA ALA A 8 78.70 10.68 33.81
C ALA A 8 78.47 9.51 32.81
N PRO A 9 78.98 8.29 33.06
CA PRO A 9 78.81 7.15 32.14
C PRO A 9 77.72 6.13 32.55
N ARG A 10 77.05 5.58 31.52
CA ARG A 10 76.73 4.14 31.34
C ARG A 10 76.15 3.35 32.54
N GLN A 11 74.87 2.98 32.47
CA GLN A 11 74.42 1.65 32.94
C GLN A 11 73.55 0.92 31.91
N ARG A 12 73.88 -0.36 31.69
CA ARG A 12 73.00 -1.36 31.08
C ARG A 12 72.16 -1.99 32.20
N ARG A 13 70.89 -2.35 31.95
CA ARG A 13 70.46 -3.77 31.97
C ARG A 13 68.96 -4.02 31.74
N ARG A 14 68.72 -5.08 30.97
CA ARG A 14 67.67 -6.11 31.11
C ARG A 14 66.22 -5.78 30.74
N HIS A 15 65.89 -6.23 29.54
CA HIS A 15 64.70 -6.99 29.16
C HIS A 15 63.63 -7.23 30.25
N ARG A 16 62.37 -6.96 29.89
CA ARG A 16 61.30 -7.98 29.94
C ARG A 16 60.51 -7.95 28.63
N LEU A 17 60.25 -9.13 28.09
CA LEU A 17 59.33 -9.35 26.97
C LEU A 17 57.90 -9.45 27.51
N ALA A 18 56.92 -9.03 26.72
CA ALA A 18 55.53 -9.45 26.88
C ALA A 18 54.90 -9.61 25.48
N ALA A 19 54.45 -10.83 25.18
CA ALA A 19 53.41 -11.09 24.16
C ALA A 19 52.02 -10.76 24.79
N ALA A 20 50.84 -10.89 24.19
CA ALA A 20 50.36 -11.36 22.87
C ALA A 20 49.06 -10.54 22.57
N SER A 21 48.20 -10.75 21.56
CA SER A 21 48.00 -11.79 20.54
C SER A 21 47.40 -11.15 19.27
N LEU A 22 47.31 -11.90 18.16
CA LEU A 22 46.34 -11.60 17.09
C LEU A 22 45.09 -12.46 17.31
N VAL A 23 43.92 -11.82 17.41
CA VAL A 23 42.62 -12.51 17.49
C VAL A 23 42.08 -12.71 16.07
N LEU A 24 41.73 -13.94 15.74
CA LEU A 24 41.09 -14.32 14.47
C LEU A 24 39.57 -14.12 14.61
N ALA A 25 38.93 -13.46 13.65
CA ALA A 25 37.47 -13.36 13.58
C ALA A 25 36.99 -13.49 12.13
N ALA A 26 36.46 -14.66 11.78
CA ALA A 26 35.76 -14.87 10.51
C ALA A 26 34.29 -14.44 10.65
N ALA A 27 33.87 -13.45 9.87
CA ALA A 27 32.49 -12.96 9.90
C ALA A 27 31.62 -13.75 8.90
N LEU A 28 30.81 -14.69 9.41
CA LEU A 28 29.68 -15.25 8.67
C LEU A 28 28.47 -14.32 8.81
N THR A 29 28.18 -13.52 7.79
CA THR A 29 26.94 -12.72 7.72
C THR A 29 25.78 -13.58 7.24
N ALA A 30 25.12 -14.28 8.16
CA ALA A 30 23.85 -14.94 7.88
C ALA A 30 22.74 -13.88 7.78
N THR A 31 22.32 -13.55 6.56
CA THR A 31 21.15 -12.68 6.33
C THR A 31 19.87 -13.44 6.67
N ALA A 32 19.38 -13.28 7.91
CA ALA A 32 18.08 -13.78 8.30
C ALA A 32 16.98 -13.06 7.51
N ALA A 33 16.43 -13.72 6.49
CA ALA A 33 15.25 -13.24 5.80
C ALA A 33 14.04 -13.38 6.73
N SER A 34 13.66 -12.28 7.38
CA SER A 34 12.44 -12.20 8.20
C SER A 34 11.20 -12.29 7.31
N ALA A 35 10.84 -13.52 6.93
CA ALA A 35 9.52 -13.82 6.41
C ALA A 35 8.52 -13.64 7.55
N THR A 36 7.90 -12.46 7.62
CA THR A 36 6.69 -12.24 8.42
C THR A 36 5.60 -13.12 7.85
N ALA A 37 5.45 -14.32 8.42
CA ALA A 37 4.32 -15.19 8.17
C ALA A 37 3.05 -14.36 8.43
N ALA A 38 2.30 -14.07 7.37
CA ALA A 38 1.04 -13.35 7.50
C ALA A 38 0.12 -14.20 8.37
N SER A 39 -0.16 -13.74 9.59
CA SER A 39 -1.15 -14.39 10.45
C SER A 39 -2.46 -14.46 9.67
N ALA A 40 -2.96 -15.67 9.44
CA ALA A 40 -4.23 -15.86 8.77
C ALA A 40 -5.29 -15.16 9.62
N ALA A 41 -5.97 -14.15 9.07
CA ALA A 41 -6.87 -13.32 9.85
C ALA A 41 -8.09 -14.16 10.27
N THR A 42 -8.13 -14.54 11.54
CA THR A 42 -9.21 -15.36 12.10
C THR A 42 -10.45 -14.51 12.35
N GLY A 43 -11.53 -14.75 11.61
CA GLY A 43 -12.83 -14.12 11.83
C GLY A 43 -13.34 -13.34 10.62
N LYS A 44 -14.15 -12.32 10.90
CA LYS A 44 -14.82 -11.48 9.91
C LYS A 44 -14.47 -10.02 10.17
N ASN A 45 -14.08 -9.29 9.13
CA ASN A 45 -13.88 -7.84 9.18
C ASN A 45 -14.57 -7.19 7.96
N VAL A 46 -15.34 -6.14 8.21
CA VAL A 46 -16.14 -5.46 7.19
C VAL A 46 -16.10 -3.96 7.48
N LEU A 47 -15.60 -3.19 6.53
CA LEU A 47 -15.50 -1.73 6.62
C LEU A 47 -16.88 -1.12 6.38
N ASN A 48 -17.28 -0.15 7.20
CA ASN A 48 -18.57 0.54 7.05
C ASN A 48 -18.49 1.61 5.94
N ILE A 49 -18.26 1.18 4.69
CA ILE A 49 -18.28 2.06 3.53
C ILE A 49 -19.72 2.52 3.23
N SER A 50 -19.86 3.72 2.66
CA SER A 50 -21.10 4.15 2.01
C SER A 50 -20.91 3.99 0.50
N MET A 51 -21.41 2.88 -0.04
CA MET A 51 -21.26 2.57 -1.46
C MET A 51 -22.16 3.47 -2.30
N GLN A 52 -21.57 4.23 -3.21
CA GLN A 52 -22.27 5.20 -4.05
C GLN A 52 -22.85 4.53 -5.30
N GLN A 53 -24.02 4.99 -5.73
CA GLN A 53 -24.58 4.66 -7.03
C GLN A 53 -23.93 5.55 -8.10
N GLN A 54 -23.58 4.97 -9.25
CA GLN A 54 -23.00 5.75 -10.35
C GLN A 54 -23.99 6.77 -10.92
N GLU A 55 -23.54 8.02 -11.06
CA GLU A 55 -24.33 9.14 -11.59
C GLU A 55 -24.52 9.05 -13.12
N ASN A 56 -23.66 8.29 -13.82
CA ASN A 56 -23.70 8.11 -15.27
C ASN A 56 -23.42 6.64 -15.67
N THR A 57 -23.79 6.25 -16.89
CA THR A 57 -23.76 4.83 -17.33
C THR A 57 -22.36 4.23 -17.47
N ASN A 58 -21.31 5.03 -17.69
CA ASN A 58 -19.92 4.56 -17.72
C ASN A 58 -19.12 4.93 -16.44
N TRP A 59 -19.77 5.40 -15.37
CA TRP A 59 -19.11 5.95 -14.17
C TRP A 59 -19.02 5.00 -12.97
N CYS A 60 -19.07 3.68 -13.19
CA CYS A 60 -18.82 2.68 -12.15
C CYS A 60 -17.48 2.95 -11.42
N TRP A 61 -16.42 3.27 -12.17
CA TRP A 61 -15.11 3.66 -11.65
C TRP A 61 -15.17 4.88 -10.75
N SER A 62 -15.85 5.95 -11.18
CA SER A 62 -15.90 7.20 -10.44
C SER A 62 -16.76 7.09 -9.17
N ALA A 63 -17.78 6.23 -9.17
CA ALA A 63 -18.59 5.96 -7.98
C ALA A 63 -17.80 5.14 -6.95
N SER A 64 -17.18 4.04 -7.39
CA SER A 64 -16.34 3.17 -6.56
C SER A 64 -15.13 3.92 -5.98
N GLY A 65 -14.42 4.69 -6.81
CA GLY A 65 -13.31 5.53 -6.38
C GLY A 65 -13.73 6.62 -5.40
N ASN A 66 -14.88 7.28 -5.64
CA ASN A 66 -15.40 8.29 -4.72
C ASN A 66 -15.96 7.71 -3.41
N THR A 67 -16.43 6.45 -3.40
CA THR A 67 -16.72 5.72 -2.16
C THR A 67 -15.45 5.50 -1.34
N ILE A 68 -14.32 5.13 -1.96
CA ILE A 68 -13.04 4.99 -1.26
C ILE A 68 -12.55 6.35 -0.73
N ALA A 69 -12.66 7.42 -1.51
CA ALA A 69 -12.36 8.78 -1.03
C ALA A 69 -13.23 9.17 0.17
N SER A 70 -14.54 8.86 0.12
CA SER A 70 -15.48 9.09 1.22
C SER A 70 -15.16 8.29 2.49
N TRP A 71 -14.68 7.04 2.35
CA TRP A 71 -14.20 6.24 3.48
C TRP A 71 -13.01 6.88 4.21
N PHE A 72 -12.11 7.54 3.48
CA PHE A 72 -11.01 8.32 4.06
C PHE A 72 -11.42 9.74 4.52
N GLY A 73 -12.72 10.06 4.54
CA GLY A 73 -13.27 11.29 5.10
C GLY A 73 -13.40 12.46 4.13
N TYR A 74 -13.08 12.26 2.85
CA TYR A 74 -13.24 13.29 1.82
C TYR A 74 -14.71 13.41 1.39
N LYS A 75 -15.09 14.58 0.85
CA LYS A 75 -16.47 14.88 0.42
C LYS A 75 -16.47 15.47 -0.98
N TYR A 76 -16.16 14.63 -1.97
CA TYR A 76 -16.22 14.98 -3.38
C TYR A 76 -17.48 14.42 -4.05
N THR A 77 -17.90 15.03 -5.16
CA THR A 77 -18.87 14.44 -6.10
C THR A 77 -18.16 13.51 -7.09
N GLN A 78 -18.90 12.64 -7.79
CA GLN A 78 -18.29 11.84 -8.86
C GLN A 78 -17.74 12.72 -9.98
N THR A 79 -18.40 13.83 -10.30
CA THR A 79 -17.84 14.83 -11.23
C THR A 79 -16.48 15.37 -10.79
N GLN A 80 -16.26 15.64 -9.49
CA GLN A 80 -14.96 16.09 -8.98
C GLN A 80 -13.90 14.98 -9.02
N PHE A 81 -14.27 13.74 -8.68
CA PHE A 81 -13.40 12.57 -8.80
C PHE A 81 -13.00 12.34 -10.28
N CYS A 82 -13.96 12.36 -11.20
CA CYS A 82 -13.77 12.23 -12.64
C CYS A 82 -12.85 13.33 -13.21
N ASN A 83 -13.02 14.57 -12.76
CA ASN A 83 -12.11 15.65 -13.12
C ASN A 83 -10.69 15.41 -12.60
N ALA A 84 -10.54 14.94 -11.37
CA ALA A 84 -9.22 14.63 -10.80
C ALA A 84 -8.52 13.48 -11.54
N ALA A 85 -9.25 12.41 -11.88
CA ALA A 85 -8.73 11.23 -12.58
C ALA A 85 -8.06 11.60 -13.92
N PHE A 86 -8.68 12.52 -14.67
CA PHE A 86 -8.19 12.96 -15.98
C PHE A 86 -7.44 14.30 -15.96
N ASN A 87 -6.98 14.79 -14.80
CA ASN A 87 -6.29 16.09 -14.62
C ASN A 87 -7.06 17.30 -15.21
N ARG A 88 -8.39 17.26 -15.17
CA ARG A 88 -9.28 18.29 -15.71
C ARG A 88 -9.55 19.36 -14.66
N ALA A 89 -9.87 20.58 -15.10
CA ALA A 89 -10.19 21.68 -14.18
C ALA A 89 -11.39 21.33 -13.28
N GLN A 90 -11.23 21.51 -11.98
CA GLN A 90 -12.32 21.32 -11.02
C GLN A 90 -13.43 22.34 -11.24
N GLY A 91 -14.69 21.91 -11.03
CA GLY A 91 -15.88 22.69 -11.37
C GLY A 91 -16.30 22.64 -12.84
N SER A 92 -15.58 21.91 -13.71
CA SER A 92 -16.00 21.63 -15.09
C SER A 92 -16.89 20.38 -15.18
N SER A 93 -17.65 20.23 -16.27
CA SER A 93 -18.38 19.00 -16.58
C SER A 93 -17.41 17.90 -17.03
N CYS A 94 -17.63 16.67 -16.55
CA CYS A 94 -16.82 15.50 -16.92
C CYS A 94 -17.58 14.59 -17.92
N PRO A 95 -16.92 13.99 -18.93
CA PRO A 95 -17.61 13.14 -19.91
C PRO A 95 -18.07 11.80 -19.33
N ASN A 96 -19.16 11.24 -19.87
CA ASN A 96 -19.65 9.90 -19.55
C ASN A 96 -18.79 8.81 -20.26
N ASN A 97 -17.50 8.75 -19.92
CA ASN A 97 -16.53 7.82 -20.48
C ASN A 97 -16.13 6.74 -19.45
N GLN A 98 -15.62 5.62 -19.96
CA GLN A 98 -14.92 4.61 -19.16
C GLN A 98 -13.53 5.12 -18.74
N ALA A 99 -12.97 4.53 -17.69
CA ALA A 99 -11.62 4.81 -17.22
C ALA A 99 -10.85 3.52 -16.88
N THR A 100 -9.55 3.67 -16.66
CA THR A 100 -8.63 2.65 -16.14
C THR A 100 -8.45 2.82 -14.63
N LEU A 101 -7.90 1.79 -13.95
CA LEU A 101 -7.56 1.92 -12.53
C LEU A 101 -6.43 2.94 -12.32
N GLU A 102 -5.58 3.13 -13.33
CA GLU A 102 -4.50 4.11 -13.36
C GLU A 102 -5.02 5.57 -13.44
N ASP A 103 -6.19 5.80 -14.03
CA ASP A 103 -6.91 7.08 -13.97
C ASP A 103 -7.45 7.31 -12.54
N ASP A 104 -8.06 6.29 -11.92
CA ASP A 104 -8.51 6.34 -10.51
C ASP A 104 -7.34 6.64 -9.56
N GLN A 105 -6.17 6.04 -9.82
CA GLN A 105 -4.94 6.36 -9.09
C GLN A 105 -4.54 7.82 -9.20
N THR A 106 -4.81 8.48 -10.34
CA THR A 106 -4.54 9.92 -10.52
C THR A 106 -5.47 10.76 -9.66
N ALA A 107 -6.76 10.40 -9.57
CA ALA A 107 -7.68 11.03 -8.63
C ALA A 107 -7.21 10.86 -7.17
N PHE A 108 -6.83 9.65 -6.75
CA PHE A 108 -6.33 9.42 -5.40
C PHE A 108 -5.06 10.23 -5.09
N ARG A 109 -4.08 10.27 -6.02
CA ARG A 109 -2.88 11.11 -5.88
C ARG A 109 -3.21 12.60 -5.76
N TRP A 110 -4.17 13.10 -6.54
CA TRP A 110 -4.63 14.50 -6.47
C TRP A 110 -5.25 14.84 -5.10
N MET A 111 -5.90 13.87 -4.45
CA MET A 111 -6.47 14.03 -3.09
C MET A 111 -5.43 13.90 -1.96
N GLY A 112 -4.19 13.51 -2.27
CA GLY A 112 -3.17 13.17 -1.27
C GLY A 112 -3.33 11.77 -0.67
N LEU A 113 -4.16 10.91 -1.26
CA LEU A 113 -4.34 9.52 -0.85
C LEU A 113 -3.26 8.61 -1.47
N SER A 114 -2.94 7.51 -0.78
CA SER A 114 -2.15 6.43 -1.39
C SER A 114 -2.96 5.78 -2.51
N SER A 115 -2.41 5.76 -3.72
CA SER A 115 -3.07 5.16 -4.88
C SER A 115 -2.91 3.63 -4.97
N GLY A 116 -2.19 3.01 -4.03
CA GLY A 116 -1.90 1.57 -4.05
C GLY A 116 -1.11 1.11 -5.29
N THR A 117 -1.30 -0.16 -5.68
CA THR A 117 -0.67 -0.78 -6.85
C THR A 117 -1.74 -1.46 -7.70
N VAL A 118 -1.78 -1.17 -9.00
CA VAL A 118 -2.64 -1.88 -9.95
C VAL A 118 -2.00 -3.20 -10.37
N THR A 119 -2.81 -4.25 -10.48
CA THR A 119 -2.41 -5.58 -10.98
C THR A 119 -3.48 -6.11 -11.92
N SER A 120 -3.06 -6.74 -13.03
CA SER A 120 -3.96 -7.45 -13.95
C SER A 120 -4.33 -8.87 -13.48
N SER A 121 -3.64 -9.37 -12.44
CA SER A 121 -3.90 -10.67 -11.82
C SER A 121 -4.71 -10.52 -10.54
N ALA A 122 -5.60 -11.47 -10.27
CA ALA A 122 -6.36 -11.54 -9.02
C ALA A 122 -5.41 -11.58 -7.80
N ILE A 123 -5.73 -10.80 -6.77
CA ILE A 123 -4.99 -10.81 -5.50
C ILE A 123 -5.41 -12.00 -4.64
N SER A 124 -4.51 -12.49 -3.78
CA SER A 124 -4.84 -13.59 -2.87
C SER A 124 -5.88 -13.17 -1.83
N TYR A 125 -6.68 -14.12 -1.34
CA TYR A 125 -7.60 -13.89 -0.21
C TYR A 125 -6.89 -13.30 1.01
N SER A 126 -5.70 -13.81 1.33
CA SER A 126 -4.85 -13.25 2.41
C SER A 126 -4.42 -11.80 2.17
N SER A 127 -4.35 -11.35 0.91
CA SER A 127 -4.07 -9.94 0.58
C SER A 127 -5.30 -9.06 0.77
N VAL A 128 -6.50 -9.55 0.42
CA VAL A 128 -7.77 -8.89 0.79
C VAL A 128 -7.84 -8.70 2.30
N GLN A 129 -7.59 -9.77 3.08
CA GLN A 129 -7.58 -9.72 4.55
C GLN A 129 -6.64 -8.63 5.09
N ARG A 130 -5.36 -8.64 4.68
CA ARG A 130 -4.37 -7.63 5.12
C ARG A 130 -4.78 -6.19 4.80
N GLN A 131 -5.39 -5.95 3.65
CA GLN A 131 -5.84 -4.60 3.25
C GLN A 131 -7.06 -4.16 4.07
N ILE A 132 -8.06 -5.03 4.24
CA ILE A 132 -9.24 -4.75 5.07
C ILE A 132 -8.86 -4.53 6.55
N ASP A 133 -7.95 -5.33 7.10
CA ASP A 133 -7.43 -5.15 8.47
C ASP A 133 -6.63 -3.85 8.63
N ALA A 134 -5.91 -3.42 7.60
CA ALA A 134 -5.29 -2.10 7.51
C ALA A 134 -6.28 -0.95 7.26
N ARG A 135 -7.59 -1.22 7.21
CA ARG A 135 -8.69 -0.28 6.89
C ARG A 135 -8.59 0.33 5.48
N GLN A 136 -8.00 -0.41 4.54
CA GLN A 136 -7.80 -0.04 3.14
C GLN A 136 -8.81 -0.79 2.25
N PRO A 137 -9.97 -0.20 1.91
CA PRO A 137 -10.83 -0.73 0.86
C PRO A 137 -10.12 -0.63 -0.50
N MET A 138 -10.39 -1.56 -1.40
CA MET A 138 -9.69 -1.69 -2.67
C MET A 138 -10.64 -1.54 -3.85
N MET A 139 -10.21 -0.86 -4.92
CA MET A 139 -10.85 -0.98 -6.22
C MET A 139 -10.65 -2.40 -6.76
N ALA A 140 -11.72 -3.05 -7.20
CA ALA A 140 -11.68 -4.23 -8.04
C ALA A 140 -12.23 -3.89 -9.43
N ARG A 141 -11.76 -4.58 -10.46
CA ARG A 141 -12.22 -4.37 -11.84
C ARG A 141 -12.53 -5.68 -12.53
N ILE A 142 -13.77 -5.82 -12.98
CA ILE A 142 -14.19 -6.88 -13.91
C ILE A 142 -13.84 -6.41 -15.32
N GLN A 143 -12.99 -7.16 -16.03
CA GLN A 143 -12.66 -6.92 -17.44
C GLN A 143 -13.31 -8.02 -18.28
N TRP A 144 -14.31 -7.66 -19.09
CA TRP A 144 -14.92 -8.61 -20.03
C TRP A 144 -14.09 -8.76 -21.30
N SER A 145 -14.06 -9.96 -21.88
CA SER A 145 -13.37 -10.25 -23.15
C SER A 145 -14.03 -9.56 -24.35
N SER A 146 -15.31 -9.23 -24.26
CA SER A 146 -16.07 -8.44 -25.23
C SER A 146 -15.74 -6.94 -25.21
N GLY A 147 -14.83 -6.50 -24.33
CA GLY A 147 -14.56 -5.09 -24.06
C GLY A 147 -15.46 -4.50 -22.97
N GLY A 148 -15.18 -3.26 -22.58
CA GLY A 148 -15.78 -2.62 -21.42
C GLY A 148 -15.20 -3.14 -20.09
N GLY A 149 -15.86 -2.80 -18.99
CA GLY A 149 -15.56 -3.34 -17.67
C GLY A 149 -16.47 -2.75 -16.59
N HIS A 150 -16.40 -3.33 -15.40
CA HIS A 150 -17.09 -2.85 -14.20
C HIS A 150 -16.08 -2.60 -13.09
N ALA A 151 -16.32 -1.62 -12.23
CA ALA A 151 -15.42 -1.28 -11.14
C ALA A 151 -16.18 -1.28 -9.81
N GLU A 152 -15.70 -2.02 -8.83
CA GLU A 152 -16.36 -2.31 -7.56
C GLU A 152 -15.42 -1.99 -6.39
N VAL A 153 -15.94 -1.96 -5.16
CA VAL A 153 -15.14 -1.72 -3.95
C VAL A 153 -15.11 -2.96 -3.07
N LEU A 154 -13.96 -3.64 -2.96
CA LEU A 154 -13.76 -4.69 -1.95
C LEU A 154 -13.65 -4.03 -0.57
N TYR A 155 -14.52 -4.42 0.36
CA TYR A 155 -14.68 -3.74 1.64
C TYR A 155 -14.73 -4.67 2.86
N GLY A 156 -14.64 -5.99 2.68
CA GLY A 156 -14.63 -6.92 3.80
C GLY A 156 -14.29 -8.36 3.43
N TYR A 157 -14.17 -9.20 4.45
CA TYR A 157 -14.07 -10.65 4.33
C TYR A 157 -14.72 -11.38 5.53
N ASP A 158 -15.12 -12.64 5.36
CA ASP A 158 -15.52 -13.56 6.44
C ASP A 158 -14.76 -14.88 6.29
N ALA A 159 -13.68 -15.05 7.06
CA ALA A 159 -12.79 -16.20 6.97
C ALA A 159 -13.45 -17.52 7.41
N SER A 160 -14.56 -17.47 8.17
CA SER A 160 -15.31 -18.67 8.54
C SER A 160 -16.07 -19.30 7.36
N LYS A 161 -16.27 -18.53 6.29
CA LYS A 161 -16.98 -18.92 5.06
C LYS A 161 -16.14 -18.76 3.80
N SER A 162 -14.89 -18.32 3.95
CA SER A 162 -14.02 -17.86 2.86
C SER A 162 -14.62 -16.73 2.01
N TRP A 163 -15.53 -15.91 2.56
CA TRP A 163 -16.18 -14.85 1.77
C TRP A 163 -15.31 -13.61 1.62
N VAL A 164 -15.42 -12.95 0.47
CA VAL A 164 -15.08 -11.54 0.22
C VAL A 164 -16.39 -10.75 0.11
N TYR A 165 -16.40 -9.52 0.63
CA TYR A 165 -17.52 -8.57 0.49
C TYR A 165 -17.14 -7.45 -0.48
N TRP A 166 -18.03 -7.12 -1.42
CA TRP A 166 -17.84 -6.01 -2.36
C TRP A 166 -19.09 -5.14 -2.52
N GLY A 167 -18.86 -3.85 -2.74
CA GLY A 167 -19.89 -2.87 -3.07
C GLY A 167 -19.93 -2.64 -4.58
N ASP A 168 -21.12 -2.72 -5.15
CA ASP A 168 -21.36 -2.51 -6.58
C ASP A 168 -21.92 -1.09 -6.81
N PRO A 169 -21.39 -0.27 -7.75
CA PRO A 169 -21.92 1.05 -8.06
C PRO A 169 -23.15 1.05 -9.01
N TRP A 170 -23.43 -0.04 -9.73
CA TRP A 170 -24.45 -0.14 -10.78
C TRP A 170 -25.86 0.15 -10.24
N PRO A 171 -26.75 0.87 -10.96
CA PRO A 171 -28.02 1.31 -10.37
C PRO A 171 -28.98 0.18 -10.02
N ASP A 172 -29.05 -0.84 -10.90
CA ASP A 172 -30.06 -1.90 -10.85
C ASP A 172 -29.60 -3.19 -10.14
N ASP A 173 -28.36 -3.22 -9.63
CA ASP A 173 -27.82 -4.37 -8.89
C ASP A 173 -27.87 -4.15 -7.36
N THR A 174 -27.71 -5.25 -6.62
CA THR A 174 -27.58 -5.28 -5.17
C THR A 174 -26.34 -4.51 -4.75
N ARG A 175 -26.52 -3.51 -3.88
CA ARG A 175 -25.47 -2.55 -3.49
C ARG A 175 -24.28 -3.16 -2.75
N TYR A 176 -24.51 -4.25 -2.02
CA TYR A 176 -23.58 -4.86 -1.08
C TYR A 176 -23.67 -6.38 -1.17
N ASN A 177 -22.61 -7.01 -1.65
CA ASN A 177 -22.57 -8.40 -2.09
C ASN A 177 -21.49 -9.21 -1.35
N TRP A 178 -21.59 -10.54 -1.43
CA TRP A 178 -20.59 -11.46 -0.89
C TRP A 178 -20.58 -12.82 -1.59
N ALA A 179 -19.40 -13.41 -1.73
CA ALA A 179 -19.17 -14.73 -2.32
C ALA A 179 -17.78 -15.26 -1.92
N THR A 180 -17.51 -16.53 -2.22
CA THR A 180 -16.20 -17.21 -2.08
C THR A 180 -15.32 -17.02 -3.31
#